data_AF-A0A962GVC6-F1
#
_entry.id   AF-A0A962GVC6-F1
#
_cell.length_a   1.000
_cell.length_b   1.000
_cell.length_c   1.000
_cell.angle_alpha   90.00
_cell.angle_beta   90.00
_cell.angle_gamma   90.00
#
_symmetry.space_group_name_H-M   'P 1'
#
loop_
_entity.id
_entity.type
_entity.pdbx_description
1 polymer ?
#
loop_
_entity_poly.entity_id
_entity_poly.type
_entity_poly.pdbx_seq_one_letter_code
_entity_poly.pdbx_strand_id
1 'polypeptide(L)'
;MNSSETPKNSRFFKIIAFLSLTDTDVLAESGKYDRMLAYAMVFRQVVTFAFTFLLFTYGVSLFLGMTAAVISGLVFALTLFFLDQAIIGSDWALKNPFRGGFPLRKMFGLIPRILYSLIIAIGLATLAEISLQANAIDEQIQKDVVENNKEYFARMAAYENELDTSVALSEDKIKEIQSQITTIKIEQEKYRNAEKAYDSETISNSIDHHQVTLEELQNSQKVLINELATLNGNLSKTRKDYQYWFNEAILERTGQDGRPPTEGPKYKRAVKTYTELKEMIPIIEAEITDTKDKLNKLDAEIVTATEKLNEFQMMSNTLADKETNYSNNDVLLIKLDSDLIATQQLLDTQIDQKQQKLDDFRITLQQEGLFFERKTGVLTRYLALQKIHNDPEYGVVATMFSYMLKIFFIAIELMPVIIKLFFSPFSFYSLKMYRKMQV
;
A
#
# COMPACT_ATOMS: atom_id res chain seq x y z
N MET A 1 -20.06 54.39 72.57
CA MET A 1 -19.57 54.60 71.19
C MET A 1 -18.31 53.78 71.02
N ASN A 2 -18.41 52.60 70.40
CA ASN A 2 -17.26 51.81 69.94
C ASN A 2 -17.44 51.65 68.43
N SER A 3 -16.67 52.41 67.66
CA SER A 3 -16.56 52.26 66.21
C SER A 3 -15.75 51.00 65.92
N SER A 4 -16.41 49.89 65.66
CA SER A 4 -15.77 48.70 65.10
C SER A 4 -15.42 48.99 63.64
N GLU A 5 -14.12 49.11 63.35
CA GLU A 5 -13.61 49.16 61.98
C GLU A 5 -14.10 47.92 61.22
N THR A 6 -14.90 48.13 60.17
CA THR A 6 -15.33 47.06 59.27
C THR A 6 -14.11 46.56 58.49
N PRO A 7 -13.84 45.24 58.47
CA PRO A 7 -12.71 44.71 57.71
C PRO A 7 -12.88 45.05 56.23
N LYS A 8 -11.85 45.67 55.64
CA LYS A 8 -11.85 46.13 54.25
C LYS A 8 -11.91 44.92 53.31
N ASN A 9 -13.12 44.46 52.99
CA ASN A 9 -13.37 43.28 52.18
C ASN A 9 -12.71 43.42 50.79
N SER A 10 -11.90 42.41 50.41
CA SER A 10 -11.20 42.37 49.12
C SER A 10 -12.18 42.43 47.94
N ARG A 11 -11.79 43.08 46.83
CA ARG A 11 -12.61 43.16 45.59
C ARG A 11 -13.05 41.78 45.10
N PHE A 12 -12.18 40.78 45.25
CA PHE A 12 -12.49 39.38 44.91
C PHE A 12 -13.65 38.81 45.74
N PHE A 13 -13.68 39.10 47.05
CA PHE A 13 -14.77 38.66 47.93
C PHE A 13 -16.12 39.29 47.55
N LYS A 14 -16.11 40.57 47.14
CA LYS A 14 -17.31 41.25 46.64
C LYS A 14 -17.85 40.63 45.35
N ILE A 15 -16.97 40.19 44.45
CA ILE A 15 -17.36 39.48 43.22
C ILE A 15 -18.00 38.13 43.55
N ILE A 16 -17.43 37.37 44.49
CA ILE A 16 -18.01 36.08 44.91
C ILE A 16 -19.34 36.25 45.63
N ALA A 17 -19.50 37.27 46.47
CA ALA A 17 -20.77 37.58 47.09
C ALA A 17 -21.83 37.94 46.03
N PHE A 18 -21.47 38.76 45.04
CA PHE A 18 -22.36 39.10 43.92
C PHE A 18 -22.76 37.88 43.08
N LEU A 19 -21.79 37.05 42.68
CA LEU A 19 -22.04 35.86 41.86
C LEU A 19 -22.82 34.78 42.61
N SER A 20 -22.69 34.71 43.93
CA SER A 20 -23.50 33.80 44.76
C SER A 20 -24.84 34.40 45.22
N LEU A 21 -25.18 35.62 44.79
CA LEU A 21 -26.34 36.39 45.27
C LEU A 21 -26.43 36.47 46.80
N THR A 22 -25.28 36.68 47.45
CA THR A 22 -25.19 36.87 48.90
C THR A 22 -24.80 38.30 49.27
N ASP A 23 -25.30 38.79 50.39
CA ASP A 23 -24.94 40.10 50.95
C ASP A 23 -23.51 40.05 51.48
N THR A 24 -22.66 40.95 50.98
CA THR A 24 -21.23 41.02 51.30
C THR A 24 -20.97 41.18 52.78
N ASP A 25 -21.83 41.92 53.48
CA ASP A 25 -21.59 42.26 54.88
C ASP A 25 -22.01 41.09 55.77
N VAL A 26 -23.15 40.47 55.46
CA VAL A 26 -23.63 39.28 56.20
C VAL A 26 -22.74 38.07 55.95
N LEU A 27 -22.22 37.89 54.72
CA LEU A 27 -21.29 36.81 54.41
C LEU A 27 -19.92 37.02 55.06
N ALA A 28 -19.43 38.26 55.16
CA ALA A 28 -18.16 38.58 55.83
C ALA A 28 -18.20 38.23 57.32
N GLU A 29 -19.35 38.44 57.97
CA GLU A 29 -19.57 38.07 59.37
C GLU A 29 -19.96 36.60 59.59
N SER A 30 -20.07 35.81 58.51
CA SER A 30 -20.43 34.40 58.58
C SER A 30 -19.20 33.50 58.77
N GLY A 31 -19.44 32.27 59.25
CA GLY A 31 -18.37 31.31 59.55
C GLY A 31 -17.49 30.99 58.34
N LYS A 32 -16.28 30.45 58.59
CA LYS A 32 -15.35 30.00 57.52
C LYS A 32 -16.02 28.99 56.57
N TYR A 33 -16.93 28.16 57.09
CA TYR A 33 -17.70 27.18 56.33
C TYR A 33 -18.63 27.84 55.29
N ASP A 34 -19.45 28.82 55.67
CA ASP A 34 -20.38 29.51 54.77
C ASP A 34 -19.64 30.27 53.66
N ARG A 35 -18.50 30.89 54.01
CA ARG A 35 -17.62 31.55 53.03
C ARG A 35 -17.04 30.55 52.03
N MET A 36 -16.51 29.41 52.51
CA MET A 36 -15.98 28.33 51.67
C MET A 36 -17.06 27.75 50.74
N LEU A 37 -18.28 27.61 51.23
CA LEU A 37 -19.43 27.13 50.45
C LEU A 37 -19.80 28.11 49.33
N ALA A 38 -19.80 29.42 49.62
CA ALA A 38 -19.99 30.45 48.60
C ALA A 38 -18.89 30.42 47.52
N TYR A 39 -17.61 30.28 47.92
CA TYR A 39 -16.50 30.12 46.98
C TYR A 39 -16.65 28.88 46.10
N ALA A 40 -17.00 27.73 46.68
CA ALA A 40 -17.17 26.47 45.95
C ALA A 40 -18.35 26.53 44.97
N MET A 41 -19.45 27.20 45.33
CA MET A 41 -20.60 27.40 44.45
C MET A 41 -20.25 28.28 43.25
N VAL A 42 -19.57 29.42 43.47
CA VAL A 42 -19.15 30.32 42.39
C VAL A 42 -18.11 29.64 41.50
N PHE A 43 -17.14 28.92 42.08
CA PHE A 43 -16.16 28.17 41.30
C PHE A 43 -16.84 27.13 40.40
N ARG A 44 -17.78 26.35 40.94
CA ARG A 44 -18.58 25.41 40.15
C ARG A 44 -19.30 26.11 39.01
N GLN A 45 -19.98 27.21 39.29
CA GLN A 45 -20.74 27.97 38.30
C GLN A 45 -19.85 28.47 37.15
N VAL A 46 -18.64 28.93 37.45
CA VAL A 46 -17.65 29.33 36.42
C VAL A 46 -17.18 28.14 35.59
N VAL A 47 -16.91 26.99 36.23
CA VAL A 47 -16.50 25.77 35.52
C VAL A 47 -17.62 25.25 34.63
N THR A 48 -18.86 25.17 35.13
CA THR A 48 -20.04 24.78 34.36
C THR A 48 -20.29 25.73 33.20
N PHE A 49 -20.12 27.04 33.40
CA PHE A 49 -20.20 28.03 32.32
C PHE A 49 -19.15 27.80 31.25
N ALA A 50 -17.87 27.67 31.62
CA ALA A 50 -16.79 27.46 30.67
C ALA A 50 -17.00 26.15 29.89
N PHE A 51 -17.39 25.08 30.58
CA PHE A 51 -17.62 23.78 29.97
C PHE A 51 -18.82 23.78 29.03
N THR A 52 -19.95 24.37 29.46
CA THR A 52 -21.14 24.49 28.62
C THR A 52 -20.89 25.38 27.42
N PHE A 53 -20.18 26.50 27.60
CA PHE A 53 -19.77 27.37 26.52
C PHE A 53 -18.95 26.61 25.48
N LEU A 54 -17.88 25.91 25.91
CA LEU A 54 -17.02 25.15 24.99
C LEU A 54 -17.77 24.04 24.26
N LEU A 55 -18.55 23.21 24.98
CA LEU A 55 -19.31 22.13 24.37
C LEU A 55 -20.40 22.63 23.42
N PHE A 56 -21.14 23.67 23.81
CA PHE A 56 -22.21 24.20 22.98
C PHE A 56 -21.66 24.94 21.77
N THR A 57 -20.59 25.73 21.92
CA THR A 57 -19.88 26.34 20.79
C THR A 57 -19.35 25.26 19.85
N TYR A 58 -18.74 24.19 20.36
CA TYR A 58 -18.30 23.08 19.52
C TYR A 58 -19.49 22.42 18.80
N GLY A 59 -20.56 22.07 19.52
CA GLY A 59 -21.73 21.43 18.94
C GLY A 59 -22.42 22.30 17.87
N VAL A 60 -22.52 23.61 18.10
CA VAL A 60 -23.10 24.56 17.14
C VAL A 60 -22.17 24.83 15.97
N SER A 61 -20.84 24.75 16.17
CA SER A 61 -19.85 24.91 15.08
C SER A 61 -19.96 23.83 14.01
N LEU A 62 -20.63 22.71 14.32
CA LEU A 62 -20.96 21.68 13.34
C LEU A 62 -22.07 22.11 12.36
N PHE A 63 -22.80 23.20 12.63
CA PHE A 63 -23.88 23.72 11.80
C PHE A 63 -23.62 25.12 11.25
N LEU A 64 -23.03 25.98 12.06
CA LEU A 64 -22.82 27.39 11.78
C LEU A 64 -21.32 27.68 11.71
N GLY A 65 -20.95 28.74 10.98
CA GLY A 65 -19.57 29.23 11.01
C GLY A 65 -19.09 29.48 12.44
N MET A 66 -17.80 29.26 12.69
CA MET A 66 -17.20 29.34 14.04
C MET A 66 -17.58 30.62 14.79
N THR A 67 -17.69 31.75 14.08
CA THR A 67 -18.11 33.04 14.65
C THR A 67 -19.53 33.00 15.21
N ALA A 68 -20.49 32.50 14.44
CA ALA A 68 -21.88 32.36 14.86
C ALA A 68 -22.03 31.31 15.97
N ALA A 69 -21.22 30.25 15.95
CA ALA A 69 -21.19 29.23 17.00
C ALA A 69 -20.65 29.75 18.34
N VAL A 70 -19.60 30.58 18.30
CA VAL A 70 -19.06 31.26 19.49
C VAL A 70 -20.10 32.21 20.09
N ILE A 71 -20.76 33.03 19.26
CA ILE A 71 -21.80 33.96 19.74
C ILE A 71 -22.97 33.20 20.35
N SER A 72 -23.48 32.18 19.66
CA SER A 72 -24.62 31.38 20.13
C SER A 72 -24.29 30.61 21.41
N GLY A 73 -23.09 30.03 21.49
CA GLY A 73 -22.61 29.38 22.70
C GLY A 73 -22.45 30.34 23.87
N LEU A 74 -21.99 31.57 23.64
CA LEU A 74 -21.87 32.57 24.69
C LEU A 74 -23.25 32.97 25.24
N VAL A 75 -24.22 33.24 24.36
CA VAL A 75 -25.58 33.61 24.75
C VAL A 75 -26.25 32.47 25.54
N PHE A 76 -26.11 31.24 25.06
CA PHE A 76 -26.67 30.07 25.73
C PHE A 76 -26.01 29.85 27.11
N ALA A 77 -24.68 29.83 27.17
CA ALA A 77 -23.95 29.64 28.41
C ALA A 77 -24.24 30.76 29.44
N LEU A 78 -24.37 32.02 29.00
CA LEU A 78 -24.76 33.12 29.88
C LEU A 78 -26.19 32.95 30.41
N THR A 79 -27.12 32.47 29.58
CA THR A 79 -28.49 32.20 30.01
C THR A 79 -28.52 31.13 31.10
N LEU A 80 -27.78 30.04 30.91
CA LEU A 80 -27.64 29.01 31.95
C LEU A 80 -26.93 29.55 33.19
N PHE A 81 -25.90 30.37 33.02
CA PHE A 81 -25.15 30.98 34.12
C PHE A 81 -26.05 31.83 35.02
N PHE A 82 -26.92 32.66 34.45
CA PHE A 82 -27.88 33.47 35.22
C PHE A 82 -28.97 32.62 35.87
N LEU A 83 -29.40 31.54 35.22
CA LEU A 83 -30.35 30.60 35.79
C LEU A 83 -29.72 29.86 36.98
N ASP A 84 -28.48 29.39 36.85
CA ASP A 84 -27.70 28.81 37.95
C ASP A 84 -27.46 29.81 39.07
N GLN A 85 -27.18 31.08 38.74
CA GLN A 85 -27.04 32.16 39.72
C GLN A 85 -28.33 32.33 40.52
N ALA A 86 -29.49 32.38 39.85
CA ALA A 86 -30.79 32.49 40.49
C ALA A 86 -31.10 31.28 41.37
N ILE A 87 -30.71 30.08 40.94
CA ILE A 87 -30.81 28.85 41.73
C ILE A 87 -29.92 28.91 42.97
N ILE A 88 -28.67 29.39 42.86
CA ILE A 88 -27.77 29.58 44.00
C ILE A 88 -28.38 30.57 45.01
N GLY A 89 -28.98 31.66 44.53
CA GLY A 89 -29.71 32.61 45.38
C GLY A 89 -30.90 31.97 46.11
N SER A 90 -31.72 31.20 45.38
CA SER A 90 -32.83 30.41 45.96
C SER A 90 -32.34 29.38 46.96
N ASP A 91 -31.17 28.79 46.70
CA ASP A 91 -30.51 27.84 47.57
C ASP A 91 -30.23 28.44 48.96
N TRP A 92 -29.75 29.67 49.06
CA TRP A 92 -29.54 30.31 50.36
C TRP A 92 -30.82 30.52 51.17
N ALA A 93 -31.99 30.55 50.53
CA ALA A 93 -33.29 30.71 51.17
C ALA A 93 -33.93 29.40 51.66
N LEU A 94 -33.38 28.23 51.30
CA LEU A 94 -33.95 26.93 51.66
C LEU A 94 -33.67 26.55 53.12
N LYS A 95 -34.73 26.49 53.94
CA LYS A 95 -34.71 25.96 55.32
C LYS A 95 -34.54 24.44 55.30
N ASN A 96 -33.56 23.92 56.05
CA ASN A 96 -33.23 22.49 56.10
C ASN A 96 -34.50 21.62 56.34
N PRO A 97 -34.96 20.83 55.34
CA PRO A 97 -36.28 20.22 55.39
C PRO A 97 -36.40 19.10 56.44
N PHE A 98 -35.32 18.40 56.79
CA PHE A 98 -35.38 17.18 57.60
C PHE A 98 -35.44 17.36 59.12
N ARG A 99 -35.48 18.60 59.62
CA ARG A 99 -35.45 18.86 61.08
C ARG A 99 -36.77 18.52 61.81
N GLY A 100 -37.80 18.05 61.10
CA GLY A 100 -39.13 17.72 61.66
C GLY A 100 -39.92 16.62 60.94
N GLY A 101 -39.25 15.71 60.22
CA GLY A 101 -39.88 14.66 59.40
C GLY A 101 -39.75 14.89 57.88
N PHE A 102 -40.27 13.96 57.07
CA PHE A 102 -40.22 13.99 55.59
C PHE A 102 -41.25 14.99 55.02
N PRO A 103 -40.87 16.22 54.64
CA PRO A 103 -41.84 17.24 54.24
C PRO A 103 -41.96 17.23 52.72
N LEU A 104 -42.83 16.37 52.17
CA LEU A 104 -43.09 16.27 50.73
C LEU A 104 -43.33 17.65 50.07
N ARG A 105 -44.03 18.56 50.77
CA ARG A 105 -44.35 19.91 50.27
C ARG A 105 -43.11 20.78 49.97
N LYS A 106 -42.00 20.57 50.68
CA LYS A 106 -40.74 21.30 50.47
C LYS A 106 -39.87 20.70 49.37
N MET A 107 -40.07 19.41 49.05
CA MET A 107 -39.40 18.75 47.93
C MET A 107 -39.96 19.19 46.57
N PHE A 108 -41.23 19.60 46.49
CA PHE A 108 -41.81 20.13 45.25
C PHE A 108 -41.04 21.35 44.70
N GLY A 109 -40.40 22.15 45.54
CA GLY A 109 -39.54 23.26 45.10
C GLY A 109 -38.22 22.83 44.46
N LEU A 110 -37.79 21.58 44.66
CA LEU A 110 -36.58 21.01 44.07
C LEU A 110 -36.85 20.30 42.73
N ILE A 111 -38.10 19.93 42.45
CA ILE A 111 -38.48 19.21 41.23
C ILE A 111 -38.13 20.01 39.96
N PRO A 112 -38.44 21.32 39.84
CA PRO A 112 -38.07 22.09 38.65
C PRO A 112 -36.55 22.12 38.40
N ARG A 113 -35.75 22.15 39.48
CA ARG A 113 -34.28 22.11 39.40
C ARG A 113 -33.79 20.75 38.91
N ILE A 114 -34.29 19.67 39.49
CA ILE A 114 -33.91 18.31 39.08
C ILE A 114 -34.26 18.07 37.61
N LEU A 115 -35.44 18.50 37.17
CA LEU A 115 -35.88 18.38 35.77
C LEU A 115 -34.99 19.19 34.82
N TYR A 116 -34.70 20.45 35.16
CA TYR A 116 -33.84 21.30 34.33
C TYR A 116 -32.40 20.78 34.25
N SER A 117 -31.81 20.40 35.38
CA SER A 117 -30.49 19.78 35.44
C SER A 117 -30.44 18.49 34.63
N LEU A 118 -31.51 17.68 34.65
CA LEU A 118 -31.59 16.46 33.84
C LEU A 118 -31.63 16.76 32.34
N ILE A 119 -32.46 17.74 31.91
CA ILE A 119 -32.56 18.14 30.50
C ILE A 119 -31.20 18.63 29.98
N ILE A 120 -30.50 19.46 30.75
CA ILE A 120 -29.17 19.97 30.38
C ILE A 120 -28.13 18.86 30.37
N ALA A 121 -28.10 18.03 31.41
CA ALA A 121 -27.16 16.92 31.50
C ALA A 121 -27.30 15.97 30.30
N ILE A 122 -28.54 15.63 29.92
CA ILE A 122 -28.81 14.77 28.75
C ILE A 122 -28.40 15.47 27.45
N GLY A 123 -28.72 16.77 27.31
CA GLY A 123 -28.34 17.55 26.13
C GLY A 123 -26.82 17.64 25.96
N LEU A 124 -26.10 18.00 27.02
CA LEU A 124 -24.64 18.08 27.04
C LEU A 124 -23.99 16.70 26.82
N ALA A 125 -24.54 15.65 27.44
CA ALA A 125 -24.05 14.29 27.25
C ALA A 125 -24.16 13.83 25.79
N THR A 126 -25.26 14.18 25.12
CA THR A 126 -25.48 13.82 23.70
C THR A 126 -24.50 14.57 22.78
N LEU A 127 -24.27 15.86 23.03
CA LEU A 127 -23.27 16.64 22.28
C LEU A 127 -21.84 16.14 22.52
N ALA A 128 -21.53 15.81 23.77
CA ALA A 128 -20.23 15.23 24.13
C ALA A 128 -20.03 13.85 23.49
N GLU A 129 -21.07 13.02 23.42
CA GLU A 129 -21.03 11.73 22.74
C GLU A 129 -20.75 11.88 21.24
N ILE A 130 -21.46 12.78 20.55
CA ILE A 130 -21.22 13.08 19.13
C ILE A 130 -19.79 13.59 18.90
N SER A 131 -19.26 14.40 19.82
CA SER A 131 -17.89 14.91 19.76
C SER A 131 -16.84 13.81 19.96
N LEU A 132 -17.01 12.97 20.99
CA LEU A 132 -16.06 11.92 21.35
C LEU A 132 -16.05 10.78 20.33
N GLN A 133 -17.20 10.51 19.68
CA GLN A 133 -17.33 9.48 18.65
C GLN A 133 -17.27 10.05 17.23
N ALA A 134 -16.76 11.28 17.04
CA ALA A 134 -16.75 11.95 15.74
C ALA A 134 -16.14 11.10 14.61
N ASN A 135 -15.04 10.40 14.88
CA ASN A 135 -14.36 9.55 13.90
C ASN A 135 -15.21 8.34 13.48
N ALA A 136 -15.81 7.64 14.44
CA ALA A 136 -16.66 6.49 14.16
C ALA A 136 -17.94 6.91 13.39
N ILE A 137 -18.50 8.07 13.75
CA ILE A 137 -19.61 8.68 13.03
C ILE A 137 -19.22 9.02 11.59
N ASP A 138 -18.04 9.62 11.39
CA ASP A 138 -17.56 9.97 10.05
C ASP A 138 -17.30 8.73 9.19
N GLU A 139 -16.78 7.65 9.77
CA GLU A 139 -16.64 6.35 9.10
C GLU A 139 -18.00 5.75 8.71
N GLN A 140 -18.98 5.79 9.62
CA GLN A 140 -20.32 5.28 9.32
C GLN A 140 -21.01 6.07 8.21
N ILE A 141 -20.87 7.40 8.22
CA ILE A 141 -21.38 8.26 7.15
C ILE A 141 -20.71 7.90 5.81
N GLN A 142 -19.40 7.62 5.81
CA GLN A 142 -18.70 7.21 4.60
C GLN A 142 -19.17 5.84 4.10
N LYS A 143 -19.38 4.87 4.99
CA LYS A 143 -19.95 3.55 4.64
C LYS A 143 -21.32 3.70 4.00
N ASP A 144 -22.20 4.51 4.59
CA ASP A 144 -23.54 4.80 4.04
C ASP A 144 -23.46 5.45 2.65
N VAL A 145 -22.54 6.40 2.45
CA VAL A 145 -22.34 7.06 1.16
C VAL A 145 -21.86 6.07 0.10
N VAL A 146 -20.89 5.20 0.43
CA VAL A 146 -20.39 4.18 -0.50
C VAL A 146 -21.48 3.18 -0.84
N GLU A 147 -22.25 2.72 0.16
CA GLU A 147 -23.33 1.77 -0.04
C GLU A 147 -24.45 2.32 -0.92
N ASN A 148 -24.91 3.54 -0.65
CA ASN A 148 -25.96 4.16 -1.45
C ASN A 148 -25.48 4.51 -2.87
N ASN A 149 -24.18 4.72 -3.07
CA ASN A 149 -23.58 4.98 -4.38
C ASN A 149 -23.12 3.71 -5.12
N LYS A 150 -23.39 2.50 -4.61
CA LYS A 150 -22.99 1.23 -5.28
C LYS A 150 -23.50 1.18 -6.72
N GLU A 151 -24.77 1.50 -6.93
CA GLU A 151 -25.38 1.49 -8.26
C GLU A 151 -24.80 2.58 -9.18
N TYR A 152 -24.58 3.77 -8.64
CA TYR A 152 -23.91 4.87 -9.36
C TYR A 152 -22.53 4.44 -9.87
N PHE A 153 -21.69 3.86 -9.00
CA PHE A 153 -20.36 3.39 -9.39
C PHE A 153 -20.42 2.22 -10.37
N ALA A 154 -21.36 1.29 -10.20
CA ALA A 154 -21.54 0.17 -11.13
C ALA A 154 -21.91 0.64 -12.55
N ARG A 155 -22.84 1.60 -12.66
CA ARG A 155 -23.23 2.17 -13.96
C ARG A 155 -22.10 2.98 -14.60
N MET A 156 -21.38 3.79 -13.82
CA MET A 156 -20.20 4.52 -14.28
C MET A 156 -19.14 3.56 -14.83
N ALA A 157 -18.81 2.49 -14.10
CA ALA A 157 -17.82 1.52 -14.52
C ALA A 157 -18.24 0.75 -15.78
N ALA A 158 -19.52 0.38 -15.90
CA ALA A 158 -20.04 -0.27 -17.10
C ALA A 158 -19.93 0.63 -18.34
N TYR A 159 -20.28 1.91 -18.20
CA TYR A 159 -20.18 2.89 -19.28
C TYR A 159 -18.72 3.20 -19.65
N GLU A 160 -17.83 3.28 -18.66
CA GLU A 160 -16.39 3.43 -18.90
C GLU A 160 -15.81 2.27 -19.72
N ASN A 161 -16.15 1.02 -19.35
CA ASN A 161 -15.71 -0.17 -20.09
C ASN A 161 -16.20 -0.18 -21.55
N GLU A 162 -17.40 0.35 -21.81
CA GLU A 162 -17.93 0.47 -23.18
C GLU A 162 -17.07 1.44 -24.02
N LEU A 163 -16.67 2.57 -23.42
CA LEU A 163 -15.85 3.59 -24.09
C LEU A 163 -14.38 3.14 -24.29
N ASP A 164 -13.87 2.29 -23.39
CA ASP A 164 -12.50 1.77 -23.45
C ASP A 164 -12.20 0.96 -24.71
N THR A 165 -13.21 0.33 -25.31
CA THR A 165 -13.02 -0.49 -26.52
C THR A 165 -12.39 0.31 -27.66
N SER A 166 -12.81 1.56 -27.86
CA SER A 166 -12.24 2.40 -28.93
C SER A 166 -10.81 2.86 -28.66
N VAL A 167 -10.49 3.14 -27.38
CA VAL A 167 -9.15 3.58 -26.95
C VAL A 167 -8.17 2.41 -27.07
N ALA A 168 -8.55 1.23 -26.58
CA ALA A 168 -7.73 0.02 -26.65
C ALA A 168 -7.37 -0.37 -28.09
N LEU A 169 -8.31 -0.26 -29.04
CA LEU A 169 -8.04 -0.53 -30.46
C LEU A 169 -6.98 0.41 -31.05
N SER A 170 -7.01 1.70 -30.69
CA SER A 170 -6.01 2.67 -31.14
C SER A 170 -4.65 2.44 -30.48
N GLU A 171 -4.63 2.10 -29.20
CA GLU A 171 -3.39 1.73 -28.49
C GLU A 171 -2.72 0.50 -29.09
N ASP A 172 -3.50 -0.55 -29.40
CA ASP A 172 -2.97 -1.77 -30.00
C ASP A 172 -2.44 -1.52 -31.41
N LYS A 173 -3.12 -0.67 -32.19
CA LYS A 173 -2.62 -0.24 -33.51
C LYS A 173 -1.31 0.54 -33.41
N ILE A 174 -1.15 1.40 -32.39
CA ILE A 174 0.12 2.10 -32.13
C ILE A 174 1.24 1.10 -31.82
N LYS A 175 0.99 0.10 -30.97
CA LYS A 175 1.97 -0.94 -30.65
C LYS A 175 2.37 -1.73 -31.89
N GLU A 176 1.41 -2.07 -32.75
CA GLU A 176 1.66 -2.77 -34.01
C GLU A 176 2.56 -1.94 -34.93
N ILE A 177 2.24 -0.66 -35.16
CA ILE A 177 3.04 0.24 -36.00
C ILE A 177 4.45 0.41 -35.42
N GLN A 178 4.59 0.61 -34.11
CA GLN A 178 5.90 0.70 -33.45
C GLN A 178 6.72 -0.57 -33.62
N SER A 179 6.11 -1.75 -33.48
CA SER A 179 6.79 -3.02 -33.70
C SER A 179 7.26 -3.14 -35.15
N GLN A 180 6.46 -2.75 -36.13
CA GLN A 180 6.84 -2.76 -37.55
C GLN A 180 8.03 -1.80 -37.81
N ILE A 181 7.98 -0.58 -37.27
CA ILE A 181 9.09 0.39 -37.37
C ILE A 181 10.38 -0.19 -36.79
N THR A 182 10.33 -0.81 -35.61
CA THR A 182 11.52 -1.40 -34.98
C THR A 182 12.10 -2.53 -35.82
N THR A 183 11.28 -3.44 -36.33
CA THR A 183 11.74 -4.54 -37.20
C THR A 183 12.43 -4.00 -38.45
N ILE A 184 11.82 -3.04 -39.14
CA ILE A 184 12.39 -2.46 -40.37
C ILE A 184 13.69 -1.71 -40.06
N LYS A 185 13.78 -0.97 -38.95
CA LYS A 185 15.02 -0.30 -38.54
C LYS A 185 16.16 -1.28 -38.27
N ILE A 186 15.88 -2.40 -37.62
CA ILE A 186 16.88 -3.46 -37.37
C ILE A 186 17.38 -4.05 -38.70
N GLU A 187 16.48 -4.31 -39.64
CA GLU A 187 16.86 -4.81 -40.98
C GLU A 187 17.73 -3.81 -41.75
N GLN A 188 17.35 -2.52 -41.71
CA GLN A 188 18.14 -1.46 -42.34
C GLN A 188 19.51 -1.26 -41.70
N GLU A 189 19.61 -1.38 -40.38
CA GLU A 189 20.89 -1.28 -39.69
C GLU A 189 21.83 -2.44 -40.07
N LYS A 190 21.29 -3.66 -40.19
CA LYS A 190 22.05 -4.82 -40.71
C LYS A 190 22.58 -4.56 -42.11
N TYR A 191 21.73 -4.04 -43.01
CA TYR A 191 22.15 -3.67 -44.36
C TYR A 191 23.27 -2.61 -44.35
N ARG A 192 23.08 -1.49 -43.61
CA ARG A 192 24.10 -0.43 -43.52
C ARG A 192 25.43 -0.92 -42.95
N ASN A 193 25.40 -1.82 -41.99
CA ASN A 193 26.60 -2.39 -41.40
C ASN A 193 27.31 -3.34 -42.38
N ALA A 194 26.56 -4.14 -43.15
CA ALA A 194 27.12 -4.98 -44.20
C ALA A 194 27.74 -4.14 -45.34
N GLU A 195 27.04 -3.10 -45.79
CA GLU A 195 27.49 -2.21 -46.87
C GLU A 195 28.75 -1.41 -46.50
N LYS A 196 28.87 -0.94 -45.25
CA LYS A 196 30.04 -0.18 -44.79
C LYS A 196 31.29 -1.04 -44.58
N ALA A 197 31.10 -2.32 -44.27
CA ALA A 197 32.20 -3.17 -43.82
C ALA A 197 33.02 -3.73 -45.00
N TYR A 198 32.39 -4.05 -46.12
CA TYR A 198 33.06 -4.72 -47.25
C TYR A 198 32.39 -4.39 -48.58
N ASP A 199 33.19 -4.27 -49.65
CA ASP A 199 32.65 -4.30 -51.00
C ASP A 199 32.23 -5.73 -51.41
N SER A 200 31.28 -5.82 -52.35
CA SER A 200 30.72 -7.11 -52.80
C SER A 200 31.79 -8.05 -53.38
N GLU A 201 32.83 -7.49 -54.00
CA GLU A 201 33.95 -8.24 -54.59
C GLU A 201 34.83 -8.87 -53.50
N THR A 202 35.10 -8.15 -52.41
CA THR A 202 35.85 -8.62 -51.24
C THR A 202 35.10 -9.74 -50.53
N ILE A 203 33.77 -9.64 -50.40
CA ILE A 203 32.96 -10.71 -49.82
C ILE A 203 33.00 -11.95 -50.71
N SER A 204 32.82 -11.81 -52.02
CA SER A 204 32.89 -12.94 -52.97
C SER A 204 34.25 -13.64 -52.89
N ASN A 205 35.34 -12.86 -52.96
CA ASN A 205 36.70 -13.40 -52.88
C ASN A 205 36.98 -14.09 -51.53
N SER A 206 36.40 -13.58 -50.44
CA SER A 206 36.55 -14.18 -49.11
C SER A 206 35.76 -15.49 -48.98
N ILE A 207 34.56 -15.56 -49.55
CA ILE A 207 33.77 -16.80 -49.63
C ILE A 207 34.56 -17.86 -50.41
N ASP A 208 35.05 -17.51 -51.60
CA ASP A 208 35.82 -18.43 -52.43
C ASP A 208 37.08 -18.93 -51.70
N HIS A 209 37.83 -18.02 -51.08
CA HIS A 209 39.03 -18.37 -50.30
C HIS A 209 38.71 -19.32 -49.14
N HIS A 210 37.68 -19.02 -48.35
CA HIS A 210 37.31 -19.83 -47.20
C HIS A 210 36.69 -21.18 -47.59
N GLN A 211 35.99 -21.24 -48.73
CA GLN A 211 35.48 -22.49 -49.27
C GLN A 211 36.61 -23.40 -49.72
N VAL A 212 37.59 -22.89 -50.48
CA VAL A 212 38.79 -23.65 -50.86
C VAL A 212 39.55 -24.12 -49.62
N THR A 213 39.74 -23.24 -48.63
CA THR A 213 40.41 -23.60 -47.38
C THR A 213 39.67 -24.73 -46.64
N LEU A 214 38.34 -24.67 -46.55
CA LEU A 214 37.54 -25.71 -45.92
C LEU A 214 37.67 -27.05 -46.65
N GLU A 215 37.67 -27.04 -47.99
CA GLU A 215 37.87 -28.24 -48.80
C GLU A 215 39.27 -28.86 -48.57
N GLU A 216 40.32 -28.03 -48.48
CA GLU A 216 41.69 -28.49 -48.18
C GLU A 216 41.80 -29.11 -46.79
N LEU A 217 41.17 -28.50 -45.78
CA LEU A 217 41.14 -29.02 -44.41
C LEU A 217 40.37 -30.36 -44.34
N GLN A 218 39.21 -30.46 -44.99
CA GLN A 218 38.43 -31.70 -45.05
C GLN A 218 39.18 -32.83 -45.78
N ASN A 219 39.91 -32.50 -46.85
CA ASN A 219 40.78 -33.47 -47.52
C ASN A 219 41.90 -33.95 -46.60
N SER A 220 42.53 -33.04 -45.85
CA SER A 220 43.55 -33.38 -44.86
C SER A 220 43.00 -34.27 -43.74
N GLN A 221 41.76 -34.01 -43.31
CA GLN A 221 41.06 -34.80 -42.29
C GLN A 221 40.84 -36.23 -42.77
N LYS A 222 40.39 -36.39 -44.02
CA LYS A 222 40.22 -37.70 -44.66
C LYS A 222 41.53 -38.48 -44.73
N VAL A 223 42.65 -37.81 -45.02
CA VAL A 223 43.98 -38.44 -45.02
C VAL A 223 44.34 -38.96 -43.63
N LEU A 224 44.20 -38.14 -42.57
CA LEU A 224 44.49 -38.55 -41.19
C LEU A 224 43.59 -39.68 -40.70
N ILE A 225 42.30 -39.68 -41.07
CA ILE A 225 41.37 -40.78 -40.76
C ILE A 225 41.83 -42.09 -41.40
N ASN A 226 42.25 -42.05 -42.67
CA ASN A 226 42.77 -43.23 -43.37
C ASN A 226 44.09 -43.74 -42.76
N GLU A 227 44.96 -42.82 -42.34
CA GLU A 227 46.20 -43.15 -41.63
C GLU A 227 45.90 -43.83 -40.29
N LEU A 228 44.98 -43.28 -39.49
CA LEU A 228 44.52 -43.89 -38.25
C LEU A 228 43.92 -45.28 -38.48
N ALA A 229 43.12 -45.47 -39.52
CA ALA A 229 42.56 -46.78 -39.87
C ALA A 229 43.68 -47.78 -40.17
N THR A 230 44.72 -47.35 -40.90
CA THR A 230 45.89 -48.17 -41.25
C THR A 230 46.71 -48.53 -40.00
N LEU A 231 47.01 -47.55 -39.15
CA LEU A 231 47.75 -47.76 -37.90
C LEU A 231 47.01 -48.68 -36.93
N ASN A 232 45.68 -48.52 -36.79
CA ASN A 232 44.86 -49.43 -35.98
C ASN A 232 44.84 -50.85 -36.56
N GLY A 233 44.78 -50.98 -37.89
CA GLY A 233 44.90 -52.27 -38.56
C GLY A 233 46.24 -52.95 -38.28
N ASN A 234 47.33 -52.19 -38.38
CA ASN A 234 48.68 -52.65 -38.06
C ASN A 234 48.80 -53.06 -36.59
N LEU A 235 48.34 -52.23 -35.64
CA LEU A 235 48.36 -52.55 -34.21
C LEU A 235 47.59 -53.84 -33.90
N SER A 236 46.40 -54.00 -34.48
CA SER A 236 45.58 -55.21 -34.32
C SER A 236 46.29 -56.46 -34.82
N LYS A 237 46.93 -56.38 -35.99
CA LYS A 237 47.74 -57.47 -36.55
C LYS A 237 48.96 -57.78 -35.67
N THR A 238 49.74 -56.77 -35.29
CA THR A 238 50.92 -56.90 -34.43
C THR A 238 50.57 -57.54 -33.08
N ARG A 239 49.43 -57.15 -32.46
CA ARG A 239 48.95 -57.77 -31.21
C ARG A 239 48.53 -59.23 -31.39
N LYS A 240 47.87 -59.58 -32.51
CA LYS A 240 47.53 -60.97 -32.83
C LYS A 240 48.79 -61.82 -33.02
N ASP A 241 49.75 -61.31 -33.79
CA ASP A 241 51.02 -61.98 -34.04
C ASP A 241 51.83 -62.13 -32.74
N TYR A 242 51.83 -61.10 -31.88
CA TYR A 242 52.45 -61.17 -30.55
C TYR A 242 51.84 -62.30 -29.73
N GLN A 243 50.51 -62.37 -29.63
CA GLN A 243 49.83 -63.40 -28.85
C GLN A 243 50.11 -64.81 -29.40
N TYR A 244 50.11 -64.95 -30.73
CA TYR A 244 50.44 -66.21 -31.40
C TYR A 244 51.86 -66.67 -31.03
N TRP A 245 52.87 -65.82 -31.23
CA TRP A 245 54.27 -66.19 -30.98
C TRP A 245 54.59 -66.35 -29.49
N PHE A 246 53.93 -65.58 -28.63
CA PHE A 246 54.03 -65.75 -27.17
C PHE A 246 53.49 -67.11 -26.73
N ASN A 247 52.31 -67.49 -27.22
CA ASN A 247 51.72 -68.81 -26.94
C ASN A 247 52.59 -69.94 -27.50
N GLU A 248 53.13 -69.77 -28.71
CA GLU A 248 54.01 -70.76 -29.34
C GLU A 248 55.30 -71.00 -28.52
N ALA A 249 55.89 -69.93 -27.96
CA ALA A 249 57.05 -70.04 -27.08
C ALA A 249 56.72 -70.82 -25.79
N ILE A 250 55.51 -70.63 -25.24
CA ILE A 250 55.04 -71.37 -24.06
C ILE A 250 54.82 -72.85 -24.40
N LEU A 251 54.17 -73.16 -25.53
CA LEU A 251 53.91 -74.54 -25.96
C LEU A 251 55.20 -75.32 -26.13
N GLU A 252 56.18 -74.77 -26.85
CA GLU A 252 57.48 -75.42 -27.10
C GLU A 252 58.27 -75.65 -25.79
N ARG A 253 58.20 -74.71 -24.84
CA ARG A 253 58.90 -74.82 -23.54
C ARG A 253 58.23 -75.79 -22.58
N THR A 254 56.92 -75.98 -22.68
CA THR A 254 56.15 -76.81 -21.73
C THR A 254 55.81 -78.20 -22.26
N GLY A 255 55.92 -78.43 -23.57
CA GLY A 255 55.53 -79.70 -24.21
C GLY A 255 54.03 -79.95 -24.20
N GLN A 256 53.21 -78.92 -23.97
CA GLN A 256 51.75 -79.01 -23.90
C GLN A 256 51.09 -79.34 -25.26
N ASP A 257 51.87 -79.36 -26.35
CA ASP A 257 51.46 -79.76 -27.69
C ASP A 257 51.67 -81.27 -27.97
N GLY A 258 52.08 -82.05 -26.96
CA GLY A 258 52.35 -83.48 -27.08
C GLY A 258 53.78 -83.83 -27.52
N ARG A 259 54.67 -82.82 -27.66
CA ARG A 259 56.11 -83.01 -27.92
C ARG A 259 56.92 -82.87 -26.62
N PRO A 260 58.11 -83.46 -26.52
CA PRO A 260 58.97 -83.24 -25.36
C PRO A 260 59.32 -81.74 -25.25
N PRO A 261 59.37 -81.17 -24.03
CA PRO A 261 59.77 -79.78 -23.80
C PRO A 261 61.15 -79.49 -24.43
N THR A 262 61.25 -78.47 -25.30
CA THR A 262 62.54 -78.09 -25.89
C THR A 262 62.71 -76.57 -26.03
N GLU A 263 63.91 -76.09 -25.69
CA GLU A 263 64.35 -74.72 -26.02
C GLU A 263 65.09 -74.70 -27.37
N GLY A 264 64.52 -75.39 -28.36
CA GLY A 264 65.10 -75.56 -29.68
C GLY A 264 65.07 -74.29 -30.55
N PRO A 265 65.50 -74.39 -31.82
CA PRO A 265 65.51 -73.25 -32.75
C PRO A 265 64.14 -72.57 -32.93
N LYS A 266 63.04 -73.33 -32.86
CA LYS A 266 61.68 -72.82 -32.98
C LYS A 266 61.28 -71.97 -31.77
N TYR A 267 61.57 -72.42 -30.55
CA TYR A 267 61.42 -71.63 -29.32
C TYR A 267 62.20 -70.31 -29.39
N LYS A 268 63.49 -70.36 -29.77
CA LYS A 268 64.34 -69.16 -29.88
C LYS A 268 63.78 -68.15 -30.89
N ARG A 269 63.22 -68.64 -32.02
CA ARG A 269 62.54 -67.79 -33.00
C ARG A 269 61.28 -67.15 -32.41
N ALA A 270 60.42 -67.93 -31.76
CA ALA A 270 59.20 -67.42 -31.14
C ALA A 270 59.49 -66.35 -30.08
N VAL A 271 60.49 -66.60 -29.21
CA VAL A 271 60.96 -65.63 -28.20
C VAL A 271 61.45 -64.35 -28.83
N LYS A 272 62.31 -64.45 -29.85
CA LYS A 272 62.81 -63.28 -30.57
C LYS A 272 61.65 -62.47 -31.18
N THR A 273 60.74 -63.14 -31.91
CA THR A 273 59.65 -62.47 -32.61
C THR A 273 58.64 -61.82 -31.67
N TYR A 274 58.18 -62.47 -30.60
CA TYR A 274 57.26 -61.78 -29.68
C TYR A 274 57.95 -60.64 -28.93
N THR A 275 59.26 -60.72 -28.66
CA THR A 275 60.01 -59.64 -27.99
C THR A 275 60.14 -58.43 -28.90
N GLU A 276 60.45 -58.62 -30.18
CA GLU A 276 60.45 -57.56 -31.20
C GLU A 276 59.06 -56.93 -31.35
N LEU A 277 58.00 -57.73 -31.40
CA LEU A 277 56.62 -57.23 -31.47
C LEU A 277 56.22 -56.46 -30.21
N LYS A 278 56.70 -56.87 -29.03
CA LYS A 278 56.47 -56.16 -27.77
C LYS A 278 57.06 -54.74 -27.78
N GLU A 279 58.20 -54.56 -28.45
CA GLU A 279 58.84 -53.24 -28.61
C GLU A 279 58.12 -52.39 -29.67
N MET A 280 57.57 -53.00 -30.72
CA MET A 280 56.82 -52.28 -31.77
C MET A 280 55.43 -51.78 -31.33
N ILE A 281 54.73 -52.52 -30.47
CA ILE A 281 53.38 -52.15 -29.99
C ILE A 281 53.31 -50.71 -29.42
N PRO A 282 54.15 -50.31 -28.44
CA PRO A 282 54.09 -48.95 -27.88
C PRO A 282 54.47 -47.86 -28.90
N ILE A 283 55.28 -48.18 -29.92
CA ILE A 283 55.61 -47.24 -31.00
C ILE A 283 54.37 -46.95 -31.85
N ILE A 284 53.66 -48.00 -32.28
CA ILE A 284 52.41 -47.85 -33.05
C ILE A 284 51.32 -47.14 -32.21
N GLU A 285 51.24 -47.42 -30.90
CA GLU A 285 50.31 -46.74 -29.99
C GLU A 285 50.64 -45.24 -29.84
N ALA A 286 51.93 -44.89 -29.82
CA ALA A 286 52.37 -43.49 -29.80
C ALA A 286 52.03 -42.78 -31.12
N GLU A 287 52.26 -43.42 -32.27
CA GLU A 287 51.87 -42.89 -33.58
C GLU A 287 50.35 -42.67 -33.68
N ILE A 288 49.53 -43.62 -33.21
CA ILE A 288 48.07 -43.45 -33.17
C ILE A 288 47.68 -42.25 -32.31
N THR A 289 48.35 -42.04 -31.17
CA THR A 289 48.09 -40.90 -30.29
C THR A 289 48.44 -39.59 -31.00
N ASP A 290 49.61 -39.50 -31.63
CA ASP A 290 50.04 -38.32 -32.38
C ASP A 290 49.11 -37.99 -33.55
N THR A 291 48.69 -38.99 -34.33
CA THR A 291 47.74 -38.79 -35.45
C THR A 291 46.35 -38.38 -34.94
N LYS A 292 45.90 -38.88 -33.77
CA LYS A 292 44.67 -38.40 -33.13
C LYS A 292 44.77 -36.94 -32.68
N ASP A 293 45.90 -36.53 -32.13
CA ASP A 293 46.10 -35.15 -31.70
C ASP A 293 46.15 -34.19 -32.90
N LYS A 294 46.73 -34.61 -34.02
CA LYS A 294 46.67 -33.89 -35.30
C LYS A 294 45.23 -33.78 -35.80
N LEU A 295 44.46 -34.86 -35.74
CA LEU A 295 43.04 -34.86 -36.15
C LEU A 295 42.21 -33.89 -35.30
N ASN A 296 42.37 -33.91 -33.97
CA ASN A 296 41.64 -33.02 -33.06
C ASN A 296 41.94 -31.54 -33.33
N LYS A 297 43.20 -31.19 -33.64
CA LYS A 297 43.56 -29.81 -34.03
C LYS A 297 42.89 -29.41 -35.33
N LEU A 298 42.91 -30.30 -36.31
CA LEU A 298 42.30 -30.07 -37.61
C LEU A 298 40.77 -29.93 -37.51
N ASP A 299 40.11 -30.70 -36.64
CA ASP A 299 38.68 -30.57 -36.38
C ASP A 299 38.33 -29.16 -35.85
N ALA A 300 39.15 -28.61 -34.95
CA ALA A 300 38.98 -27.25 -34.47
C ALA A 300 39.14 -26.20 -35.59
N GLU A 301 40.14 -26.39 -36.47
CA GLU A 301 40.37 -25.51 -37.63
C GLU A 301 39.20 -25.56 -38.63
N ILE A 302 38.62 -26.75 -38.87
CA ILE A 302 37.44 -26.93 -39.72
C ILE A 302 36.23 -26.18 -39.15
N VAL A 303 35.99 -26.27 -37.85
CA VAL A 303 34.89 -25.54 -37.19
C VAL A 303 35.06 -24.04 -37.37
N THR A 304 36.25 -23.50 -37.07
CA THR A 304 36.53 -22.07 -37.25
C THR A 304 36.40 -21.62 -38.71
N ALA A 305 36.86 -22.42 -39.67
CA ALA A 305 36.72 -22.11 -41.10
C ALA A 305 35.25 -22.12 -41.54
N THR A 306 34.45 -23.05 -41.02
CA THR A 306 33.01 -23.15 -41.30
C THR A 306 32.23 -21.95 -40.74
N GLU A 307 32.55 -21.52 -39.52
CA GLU A 307 31.92 -20.34 -38.90
C GLU A 307 32.18 -19.08 -39.73
N LYS A 308 33.44 -18.85 -40.13
CA LYS A 308 33.80 -17.70 -40.98
C LYS A 308 33.12 -17.74 -42.34
N LEU A 309 33.05 -18.91 -42.97
CA LEU A 309 32.35 -19.06 -44.26
C LEU A 309 30.87 -18.70 -44.12
N ASN A 310 30.20 -19.19 -43.07
CA ASN A 310 28.80 -18.87 -42.79
C ASN A 310 28.59 -17.37 -42.55
N GLU A 311 29.49 -16.70 -41.82
CA GLU A 311 29.44 -15.25 -41.61
C GLU A 311 29.46 -14.48 -42.93
N PHE A 312 30.42 -14.78 -43.82
CA PHE A 312 30.50 -14.13 -45.12
C PHE A 312 29.33 -14.47 -46.04
N GLN A 313 28.81 -15.70 -46.01
CA GLN A 313 27.61 -16.08 -46.74
C GLN A 313 26.36 -15.32 -46.26
N MET A 314 26.20 -15.14 -44.95
CA MET A 314 25.12 -14.32 -44.39
C MET A 314 25.24 -12.85 -44.83
N MET A 315 26.44 -12.29 -44.84
CA MET A 315 26.69 -10.93 -45.34
C MET A 315 26.37 -10.80 -46.83
N SER A 316 26.80 -11.77 -47.65
CA SER A 316 26.49 -11.81 -49.08
C SER A 316 24.99 -11.85 -49.34
N ASN A 317 24.25 -12.72 -48.64
CA ASN A 317 22.79 -12.80 -48.74
C ASN A 317 22.12 -11.48 -48.34
N THR A 318 22.61 -10.83 -47.29
CA THR A 318 22.09 -9.53 -46.82
C THR A 318 22.30 -8.41 -47.84
N LEU A 319 23.41 -8.42 -48.58
CA LEU A 319 23.67 -7.45 -49.65
C LEU A 319 22.95 -7.80 -50.96
N ALA A 320 22.76 -9.09 -51.24
CA ALA A 320 22.00 -9.57 -52.39
C ALA A 320 20.51 -9.20 -52.30
N ASP A 321 19.98 -9.08 -51.08
CA ASP A 321 18.70 -8.44 -50.78
C ASP A 321 18.80 -6.91 -51.01
N LYS A 322 18.81 -6.59 -52.31
CA LYS A 322 18.95 -5.32 -53.03
C LYS A 322 18.72 -4.02 -52.25
N GLU A 323 19.48 -3.01 -52.66
CA GLU A 323 19.24 -1.56 -52.52
C GLU A 323 17.78 -1.13 -52.76
N THR A 324 17.05 -1.85 -53.63
CA THR A 324 15.59 -1.66 -53.84
C THR A 324 14.76 -1.94 -52.59
N ASN A 325 15.06 -2.99 -51.82
CA ASN A 325 14.38 -3.30 -50.57
C ASN A 325 14.73 -2.25 -49.51
N TYR A 326 15.99 -1.82 -49.45
CA TYR A 326 16.41 -0.76 -48.55
C TYR A 326 15.66 0.56 -48.82
N SER A 327 15.58 0.98 -50.09
CA SER A 327 14.84 2.18 -50.51
C SER A 327 13.33 2.06 -50.28
N ASN A 328 12.74 0.88 -50.55
CA ASN A 328 11.34 0.61 -50.24
C ASN A 328 11.06 0.67 -48.73
N ASN A 329 11.99 0.17 -47.91
CA ASN A 329 11.91 0.24 -46.45
C ASN A 329 12.00 1.67 -45.94
N ASP A 330 12.82 2.54 -46.53
CA ASP A 330 12.86 3.97 -46.19
C ASP A 330 11.50 4.66 -46.47
N VAL A 331 10.90 4.37 -47.63
CA VAL A 331 9.57 4.89 -47.98
C VAL A 331 8.50 4.35 -47.02
N LEU A 332 8.59 3.07 -46.67
CA LEU A 332 7.68 2.43 -45.72
C LEU A 332 7.82 3.01 -44.30
N LEU A 333 9.05 3.29 -43.84
CA LEU A 333 9.29 3.93 -42.54
C LEU A 333 8.66 5.33 -42.48
N ILE A 334 8.82 6.15 -43.52
CA ILE A 334 8.19 7.47 -43.60
C ILE A 334 6.66 7.35 -43.50
N LYS A 335 6.08 6.36 -44.19
CA LYS A 335 4.65 6.09 -44.13
C LYS A 335 4.21 5.63 -42.73
N LEU A 336 4.93 4.70 -42.13
CA LEU A 336 4.62 4.18 -40.78
C LEU A 336 4.78 5.26 -39.71
N ASP A 337 5.78 6.13 -39.80
CA ASP A 337 5.95 7.27 -38.90
C ASP A 337 4.79 8.27 -39.05
N SER A 338 4.34 8.53 -40.28
CA SER A 338 3.15 9.35 -40.53
C SER A 338 1.88 8.71 -39.97
N ASP A 339 1.69 7.41 -40.18
CA ASP A 339 0.55 6.65 -39.66
C ASP A 339 0.56 6.58 -38.13
N LEU A 340 1.75 6.52 -37.51
CA LEU A 340 1.95 6.57 -36.07
C LEU A 340 1.46 7.91 -35.50
N ILE A 341 1.92 9.02 -36.08
CA ILE A 341 1.51 10.38 -35.66
C ILE A 341 -0.01 10.55 -35.81
N ALA A 342 -0.57 10.14 -36.95
CA ALA A 342 -2.01 10.24 -37.18
C ALA A 342 -2.82 9.39 -36.18
N THR A 343 -2.34 8.18 -35.86
CA THR A 343 -3.00 7.29 -34.89
C THR A 343 -2.86 7.81 -33.45
N GLN A 344 -1.73 8.44 -33.10
CA GLN A 344 -1.55 9.12 -31.81
C GLN A 344 -2.52 10.30 -31.65
N GLN A 345 -2.64 11.16 -32.67
CA GLN A 345 -3.61 12.27 -32.63
C GLN A 345 -5.06 11.77 -32.52
N LEU A 346 -5.38 10.66 -33.17
CA LEU A 346 -6.69 10.01 -33.04
C LEU A 346 -6.92 9.50 -31.62
N LEU A 347 -5.91 8.84 -31.02
CA LEU A 347 -5.97 8.35 -29.64
C LEU A 347 -6.23 9.50 -28.65
N ASP A 348 -5.47 10.60 -28.75
CA ASP A 348 -5.65 11.77 -27.89
C ASP A 348 -7.08 12.33 -28.01
N THR A 349 -7.59 12.44 -29.25
CA THR A 349 -8.96 12.88 -29.50
C THR A 349 -10.00 11.93 -28.90
N GLN A 350 -9.78 10.62 -28.96
CA GLN A 350 -10.67 9.62 -28.38
C GLN A 350 -10.66 9.66 -26.85
N ILE A 351 -9.50 9.91 -26.23
CA ILE A 351 -9.38 10.08 -24.78
C ILE A 351 -10.15 11.31 -24.32
N ASP A 352 -9.99 12.44 -25.01
CA ASP A 352 -10.74 13.67 -24.72
C ASP A 352 -12.26 13.46 -24.85
N GLN A 353 -12.70 12.79 -25.92
CA GLN A 353 -14.10 12.45 -26.13
C GLN A 353 -14.63 11.47 -25.08
N LYS A 354 -13.83 10.48 -24.66
CA LYS A 354 -14.18 9.55 -23.57
C LYS A 354 -14.40 10.35 -22.28
N GLN A 355 -13.47 11.24 -21.93
CA GLN A 355 -13.56 12.04 -20.72
C GLN A 355 -14.81 12.94 -20.72
N GLN A 356 -15.09 13.61 -21.85
CA GLN A 356 -16.29 14.42 -21.99
C GLN A 356 -17.57 13.59 -21.80
N LYS A 357 -17.66 12.42 -22.45
CA LYS A 357 -18.82 11.52 -22.29
C LYS A 357 -18.98 11.01 -20.87
N LEU A 358 -17.89 10.68 -20.18
CA LEU A 358 -17.91 10.27 -18.78
C LEU A 358 -18.41 11.39 -17.87
N ASP A 359 -18.01 12.63 -18.12
CA ASP A 359 -18.45 13.78 -17.34
C ASP A 359 -19.94 14.10 -17.61
N ASP A 360 -20.40 14.04 -18.86
CA ASP A 360 -21.81 14.18 -19.22
C ASP A 360 -22.67 13.07 -18.59
N PHE A 361 -22.18 11.83 -18.60
CA PHE A 361 -22.86 10.70 -17.98
C PHE A 361 -22.89 10.82 -16.44
N ARG A 362 -21.82 11.31 -15.83
CA ARG A 362 -21.79 11.64 -14.39
C ARG A 362 -22.89 12.64 -14.03
N ILE A 363 -23.03 13.72 -14.81
CA ILE A 363 -24.08 14.73 -14.59
C ILE A 363 -25.47 14.10 -14.74
N THR A 364 -25.65 13.25 -15.74
CA THR A 364 -26.92 12.54 -15.99
C THR A 364 -27.29 11.66 -14.79
N LEU A 365 -26.38 10.82 -14.29
CA LEU A 365 -26.63 9.97 -13.12
C LEU A 365 -26.89 10.78 -11.85
N GLN A 366 -26.28 11.96 -11.71
CA GLN A 366 -26.57 12.88 -10.60
C GLN A 366 -27.99 13.45 -10.72
N GLN A 367 -28.42 13.84 -11.92
CA GLN A 367 -29.79 14.33 -12.18
C GLN A 367 -30.85 13.24 -11.98
N GLU A 368 -30.52 11.98 -12.28
CA GLU A 368 -31.37 10.81 -12.00
C GLU A 368 -31.47 10.49 -10.50
N GLY A 369 -30.71 11.18 -9.64
CA GLY A 369 -30.76 10.99 -8.19
C GLY A 369 -30.03 9.73 -7.71
N LEU A 370 -29.23 9.09 -8.57
CA LEU A 370 -28.43 7.91 -8.22
C LEU A 370 -27.21 8.27 -7.39
N PHE A 371 -26.80 9.55 -7.38
CA PHE A 371 -25.69 10.02 -6.58
C PHE A 371 -26.16 10.51 -5.20
N PHE A 372 -25.66 9.85 -4.16
CA PHE A 372 -25.87 10.22 -2.77
C PHE A 372 -24.71 11.06 -2.24
N GLU A 373 -24.95 12.37 -2.03
CA GLU A 373 -23.94 13.29 -1.49
C GLU A 373 -23.68 13.06 0.00
N ARG A 374 -22.41 13.20 0.41
CA ARG A 374 -22.01 13.18 1.83
C ARG A 374 -22.52 14.43 2.56
N LYS A 375 -23.64 14.30 3.28
CA LYS A 375 -24.15 15.37 4.16
C LYS A 375 -23.35 15.45 5.46
N THR A 376 -22.93 16.64 5.87
CA THR A 376 -22.05 16.87 7.04
C THR A 376 -22.74 17.45 8.28
N GLY A 377 -24.08 17.51 8.32
CA GLY A 377 -24.83 18.09 9.43
C GLY A 377 -24.98 17.20 10.68
N VAL A 378 -25.29 17.79 11.84
CA VAL A 378 -25.46 17.04 13.10
C VAL A 378 -26.66 16.09 13.06
N LEU A 379 -27.72 16.40 12.31
CA LEU A 379 -28.81 15.43 12.12
C LEU A 379 -28.28 14.15 11.46
N THR A 380 -27.42 14.27 10.45
CA THR A 380 -26.75 13.13 9.81
C THR A 380 -25.82 12.43 10.80
N ARG A 381 -25.04 13.19 11.59
CA ARG A 381 -24.17 12.63 12.64
C ARG A 381 -24.96 11.91 13.74
N TYR A 382 -26.14 12.41 14.09
CA TYR A 382 -27.05 11.80 15.06
C TYR A 382 -27.69 10.52 14.50
N LEU A 383 -28.14 10.53 13.25
CA LEU A 383 -28.63 9.33 12.58
C LEU A 383 -27.53 8.27 12.44
N ALA A 384 -26.30 8.68 12.12
CA ALA A 384 -25.14 7.80 12.09
C ALA A 384 -24.80 7.25 13.49
N LEU A 385 -24.86 8.08 14.54
CA LEU A 385 -24.73 7.64 15.93
C LEU A 385 -25.80 6.62 16.31
N GLN A 386 -27.06 6.86 15.91
CA GLN A 386 -28.16 5.91 16.15
C GLN A 386 -27.94 4.59 15.40
N LYS A 387 -27.38 4.63 14.18
CA LYS A 387 -26.97 3.42 13.46
C LYS A 387 -25.86 2.68 14.19
N ILE A 388 -24.86 3.38 14.72
CA ILE A 388 -23.80 2.79 15.55
C ILE A 388 -24.38 2.13 16.80
N HIS A 389 -25.36 2.75 17.47
CA HIS A 389 -26.03 2.13 18.62
C HIS A 389 -26.81 0.87 18.26
N ASN A 390 -27.35 0.80 17.04
CA ASN A 390 -28.06 -0.37 16.51
C ASN A 390 -27.13 -1.40 15.86
N ASP A 391 -25.82 -1.16 15.82
CA ASP A 391 -24.84 -2.06 15.23
C ASP A 391 -24.76 -3.36 16.04
N PRO A 392 -24.87 -4.54 15.40
CA PRO A 392 -24.87 -5.83 16.09
C PRO A 392 -23.52 -6.17 16.76
N GLU A 393 -22.42 -5.61 16.29
CA GLU A 393 -21.06 -5.89 16.77
C GLU A 393 -20.63 -4.89 17.85
N TYR A 394 -20.83 -3.59 17.59
CA TYR A 394 -20.34 -2.51 18.46
C TYR A 394 -21.43 -1.77 19.25
N GLY A 395 -22.71 -1.99 18.93
CA GLY A 395 -23.82 -1.19 19.45
C GLY A 395 -24.03 -1.32 20.95
N VAL A 396 -23.78 -2.50 21.54
CA VAL A 396 -23.88 -2.71 23.00
C VAL A 396 -22.86 -1.85 23.73
N VAL A 397 -21.62 -1.81 23.26
CA VAL A 397 -20.54 -1.02 23.87
C VAL A 397 -20.79 0.48 23.67
N ALA A 398 -21.20 0.90 22.47
CA ALA A 398 -21.53 2.28 22.19
C ALA A 398 -22.69 2.79 23.07
N THR A 399 -23.73 1.97 23.26
CA THR A 399 -24.87 2.29 24.14
C THR A 399 -24.46 2.38 25.62
N MET A 400 -23.61 1.46 26.09
CA MET A 400 -23.06 1.54 27.46
C MET A 400 -22.24 2.81 27.69
N PHE A 401 -21.42 3.19 26.70
CA PHE A 401 -20.66 4.44 26.76
C PHE A 401 -21.57 5.67 26.80
N SER A 402 -22.65 5.69 25.99
CA SER A 402 -23.68 6.74 26.03
C SER A 402 -24.29 6.87 27.43
N TYR A 403 -24.67 5.75 28.05
CA TYR A 403 -25.23 5.76 29.40
C TYR A 403 -24.22 6.22 30.44
N MET A 404 -22.96 5.80 30.34
CA MET A 404 -21.91 6.25 31.24
C MET A 404 -21.71 7.77 31.17
N LEU A 405 -21.68 8.35 29.97
CA LEU A 405 -21.62 9.81 29.78
C LEU A 405 -22.84 10.51 30.38
N LYS A 406 -24.05 10.02 30.09
CA LYS A 406 -25.30 10.58 30.64
C LYS A 406 -25.30 10.54 32.17
N ILE A 407 -24.94 9.41 32.77
CA ILE A 407 -24.86 9.26 34.23
C ILE A 407 -23.80 10.20 34.80
N PHE A 408 -22.65 10.35 34.16
CA PHE A 408 -21.58 11.25 34.58
C PHE A 408 -22.04 12.72 34.59
N PHE A 409 -22.67 13.19 33.52
CA PHE A 409 -23.21 14.55 33.45
C PHE A 409 -24.35 14.76 34.46
N ILE A 410 -25.26 13.80 34.60
CA ILE A 410 -26.33 13.83 35.60
C ILE A 410 -25.73 13.91 37.01
N ALA A 411 -24.68 13.13 37.29
CA ALA A 411 -24.02 13.13 38.58
C ALA A 411 -23.35 14.48 38.87
N ILE A 412 -22.65 15.09 37.91
CA ILE A 412 -22.04 16.42 38.07
C ILE A 412 -23.11 17.48 38.37
N GLU A 413 -24.21 17.47 37.62
CA GLU A 413 -25.30 18.44 37.77
C GLU A 413 -26.10 18.26 39.07
N LEU A 414 -26.36 17.01 39.49
CA LEU A 414 -27.14 16.71 40.69
C LEU A 414 -26.30 16.65 41.98
N MET A 415 -24.98 16.42 41.91
CA MET A 415 -24.11 16.31 43.08
C MET A 415 -24.23 17.52 44.03
N PRO A 416 -24.27 18.78 43.56
CA PRO A 416 -24.55 19.92 44.41
C PRO A 416 -25.85 19.86 45.20
N VAL A 417 -26.92 19.39 44.56
CA VAL A 417 -28.24 19.24 45.17
C VAL A 417 -28.17 18.18 46.25
N ILE A 418 -27.56 17.03 45.94
CA ILE A 418 -27.39 15.89 46.85
C ILE A 418 -26.53 16.30 48.06
N ILE A 419 -25.37 16.93 47.84
CA ILE A 419 -24.47 17.39 48.91
C ILE A 419 -25.21 18.30 49.87
N LYS A 420 -26.02 19.22 49.34
CA LYS A 420 -26.77 20.15 50.17
C LYS A 420 -27.91 19.48 50.95
N LEU A 421 -28.62 18.55 50.30
CA LEU A 421 -29.74 17.81 50.90
C LEU A 421 -29.30 16.94 52.08
N PHE A 422 -28.14 16.29 51.96
CA PHE A 422 -27.69 15.28 52.92
C PHE A 422 -26.56 15.74 53.84
N PHE A 423 -25.73 16.71 53.42
CA PHE A 423 -24.47 17.03 54.11
C PHE A 423 -24.30 18.49 54.52
N SER A 424 -25.22 19.41 54.16
CA SER A 424 -25.07 20.80 54.63
C SER A 424 -25.65 21.00 56.05
N PRO A 425 -24.84 21.43 57.04
CA PRO A 425 -25.35 21.96 58.30
C PRO A 425 -26.08 23.29 58.06
N PHE A 426 -26.93 23.69 59.00
CA PHE A 426 -27.70 24.94 58.91
C PHE A 426 -26.76 26.13 58.73
N SER A 427 -26.84 26.80 57.57
CA SER A 427 -25.96 27.94 57.26
C SER A 427 -26.23 29.10 58.23
N PHE A 428 -25.18 29.61 58.89
CA PHE A 428 -25.30 30.76 59.80
C PHE A 428 -25.69 32.03 59.03
N TYR A 429 -25.29 32.12 57.76
CA TYR A 429 -25.72 33.17 56.85
C TYR A 429 -27.26 33.23 56.71
N SER A 430 -27.91 32.08 56.49
CA SER A 430 -29.39 32.02 56.36
C SER A 430 -30.11 32.46 57.64
N LEU A 431 -29.55 32.14 58.82
CA LEU A 431 -30.11 32.53 60.12
C LEU A 431 -30.02 34.06 60.34
N LYS A 432 -28.86 34.64 60.01
CA LYS A 432 -28.61 36.08 60.14
C LYS A 432 -29.45 36.88 59.15
N MET A 433 -29.59 36.40 57.92
CA MET A 433 -30.46 37.02 56.92
C MET A 433 -31.93 37.06 57.36
N TYR A 434 -32.43 35.96 57.90
CA TYR A 434 -33.80 35.90 58.41
C TYR A 434 -34.02 36.90 59.55
N ARG A 435 -33.05 37.05 60.46
CA ARG A 435 -33.11 38.08 61.52
C ARG A 435 -33.06 39.50 60.97
N LYS A 436 -32.30 39.76 59.91
CA LYS A 436 -32.19 41.07 59.24
C LYS A 436 -33.47 41.45 58.46
N MET A 437 -34.28 40.47 58.03
CA MET A 437 -35.56 40.71 57.35
C MET A 437 -36.78 40.75 58.30
N GLN A 438 -36.63 40.37 59.57
CA GLN A 438 -37.69 40.42 60.60
C GLN A 438 -37.65 41.67 61.50
N VAL A 439 -36.62 42.50 61.34
CA VAL A 439 -36.56 43.89 61.83
C VAL A 439 -36.84 44.78 60.64
#